data_AF-A0AAF0M4J0-F1
#
_entry.id   AF-A0AAF0M4J0-F1
#
_cell.length_a   1.000
_cell.length_b   1.000
_cell.length_c   1.000
_cell.angle_alpha   90.00
_cell.angle_beta   90.00
_cell.angle_gamma   90.00
#
_symmetry.space_group_name_H-M   'P 1'
#
loop_
_entity.id
_entity.type
_entity.pdbx_description
1 polymer ?
#
loop_
_entity_poly.entity_id
_entity_poly.type
_entity_poly.pdbx_seq_one_letter_code
_entity_poly.pdbx_strand_id
1 'polypeptide(L)'
;MSKEPIFRFPAPSGRIAELTEDQYAALVSAGGLTPSMLLRIAGAALLLEHIDLKEGRSLRQVVQHLHGDPEAGPTNMERRAAVALVASGLVELRGNGSQTRYSRVGDPR
;
A
#
# COMPACT_ATOMS: atom_id res chain seq x y z
N MET A 1 -25.92 21.32 10.79
CA MET A 1 -26.03 20.20 9.82
C MET A 1 -24.63 19.64 9.64
N SER A 2 -24.35 18.43 10.13
CA SER A 2 -23.06 17.77 9.87
C SER A 2 -23.07 17.31 8.41
N LYS A 3 -22.08 17.70 7.62
CA LYS A 3 -21.92 17.18 6.25
C LYS A 3 -21.41 15.75 6.37
N GLU A 4 -22.06 14.80 5.71
CA GLU A 4 -21.55 13.43 5.60
C GLU A 4 -20.11 13.43 5.05
N PRO A 5 -19.23 12.54 5.54
CA PRO A 5 -17.89 12.41 5.01
C PRO A 5 -17.93 11.95 3.54
N ILE A 6 -17.23 12.68 2.66
CA ILE A 6 -17.08 12.34 1.25
C ILE A 6 -15.68 11.77 1.02
N PHE A 7 -15.62 10.53 0.55
CA PHE A 7 -14.39 9.85 0.15
C PHE A 7 -14.09 10.15 -1.32
N ARG A 8 -12.84 10.52 -1.63
CA ARG A 8 -12.41 10.93 -2.98
C ARG A 8 -11.38 9.95 -3.52
N PHE A 9 -11.66 9.34 -4.66
CA PHE A 9 -10.78 8.33 -5.29
C PHE A 9 -10.43 8.72 -6.73
N PRO A 10 -9.17 8.57 -7.15
CA PRO A 10 -8.80 8.71 -8.56
C PRO A 10 -9.38 7.54 -9.36
N ALA A 11 -10.21 7.85 -10.36
CA ALA A 11 -10.75 6.86 -11.28
C ALA A 11 -9.80 6.65 -12.48
N PRO A 12 -9.82 5.47 -13.13
CA PRO A 12 -9.02 5.22 -14.35
C PRO A 12 -9.26 6.21 -15.49
N SER A 13 -10.40 6.91 -15.49
CA SER A 13 -10.74 7.97 -16.44
C SER A 13 -10.01 9.29 -16.20
N GLY A 14 -9.18 9.39 -15.16
CA GLY A 14 -8.50 10.63 -14.76
C GLY A 14 -9.40 11.61 -13.98
N ARG A 15 -10.66 11.25 -13.71
CA ARG A 15 -11.57 12.02 -12.86
C ARG A 15 -11.44 11.59 -11.39
N ILE A 16 -11.81 12.48 -10.48
CA ILE A 16 -12.00 12.13 -9.07
C ILE A 16 -13.44 11.65 -8.90
N ALA A 17 -13.61 10.39 -8.48
CA ALA A 17 -14.87 9.86 -8.00
C ALA A 17 -15.07 10.29 -6.55
N GLU A 18 -16.26 10.78 -6.23
CA GLU A 18 -16.66 11.16 -4.88
C GLU A 18 -17.74 10.18 -4.41
N LEU A 19 -17.49 9.52 -3.28
CA LEU A 19 -18.37 8.52 -2.70
C LEU A 19 -18.76 8.96 -1.29
N THR A 20 -20.03 8.81 -0.94
CA THR A 20 -20.45 8.85 0.47
C THR A 20 -19.98 7.58 1.19
N GLU A 21 -20.04 7.58 2.51
CA GLU A 21 -19.69 6.41 3.33
C GLU A 21 -20.49 5.15 2.93
N ASP A 22 -21.81 5.30 2.75
CA ASP A 22 -22.69 4.21 2.34
C ASP A 22 -22.35 3.67 0.94
N GLN A 23 -22.02 4.57 0.00
CA GLN A 23 -21.63 4.18 -1.37
C GLN A 23 -20.30 3.43 -1.38
N TYR A 24 -19.36 3.87 -0.54
CA TYR A 24 -18.09 3.17 -0.36
C TYR A 24 -18.29 1.79 0.27
N ALA A 25 -19.10 1.69 1.33
CA ALA A 25 -19.41 0.42 1.98
C ALA A 25 -20.11 -0.57 1.02
N ALA A 26 -21.06 -0.09 0.22
CA ALA A 26 -21.73 -0.89 -0.79
C ALA A 26 -20.76 -1.41 -1.87
N LEU A 27 -19.84 -0.56 -2.35
CA LEU A 27 -18.83 -0.94 -3.34
C LEU A 27 -17.87 -2.01 -2.79
N VAL A 28 -17.38 -1.82 -1.56
CA VAL A 28 -16.54 -2.77 -0.85
C VAL A 28 -17.23 -4.13 -0.68
N SER A 29 -18.51 -4.10 -0.29
CA SER A 29 -19.35 -5.30 -0.12
C SER A 29 -19.58 -6.02 -1.44
N ALA A 30 -19.93 -5.29 -2.52
CA ALA A 30 -20.13 -5.84 -3.85
C ALA A 30 -18.86 -6.45 -4.44
N GLY A 31 -17.69 -5.91 -4.10
CA GLY A 31 -16.38 -6.46 -4.47
C GLY A 31 -15.98 -7.73 -3.71
N GLY A 32 -16.79 -8.21 -2.75
CA GLY A 32 -16.47 -9.37 -1.92
C GLY A 32 -15.26 -9.16 -1.01
N LEU A 33 -14.89 -7.91 -0.74
CA LEU A 33 -13.71 -7.58 0.05
C LEU A 33 -14.05 -7.69 1.54
N THR A 34 -13.45 -8.68 2.20
CA THR A 34 -13.54 -8.78 3.67
C THR A 34 -12.77 -7.63 4.34
N PRO A 35 -13.12 -7.22 5.57
CA PRO A 35 -12.34 -6.25 6.34
C PRO A 35 -10.86 -6.62 6.44
N SER A 36 -10.57 -7.92 6.55
CA SER A 36 -9.19 -8.42 6.58
C SER A 36 -8.43 -8.16 5.27
N MET A 37 -9.11 -8.16 4.12
CA MET A 37 -8.51 -7.84 2.82
C MET A 37 -8.28 -6.34 2.68
N LEU A 38 -9.22 -5.52 3.15
CA LEU A 38 -9.07 -4.05 3.15
C LEU A 38 -7.87 -3.62 4.00
N LEU A 39 -7.70 -4.20 5.19
CA LEU A 39 -6.53 -3.94 6.03
C LEU A 39 -5.22 -4.35 5.34
N ARG A 40 -5.21 -5.45 4.59
CA ARG A 40 -4.03 -5.87 3.80
C ARG A 40 -3.74 -4.92 2.64
N ILE A 41 -4.78 -4.44 1.95
CA ILE A 41 -4.65 -3.44 0.87
C ILE A 41 -4.12 -2.13 1.44
N ALA A 42 -4.69 -1.65 2.55
CA ALA A 42 -4.23 -0.43 3.21
C ALA A 42 -2.77 -0.55 3.69
N GLY A 43 -2.40 -1.67 4.32
CA GLY A 43 -1.01 -1.93 4.71
C GLY A 43 -0.06 -2.02 3.50
N ALA A 44 -0.50 -2.62 2.39
CA ALA A 44 0.28 -2.65 1.16
C ALA A 44 0.43 -1.26 0.52
N ALA A 45 -0.61 -0.43 0.53
CA ALA A 45 -0.55 0.94 0.04
C ALA A 45 0.43 1.80 0.85
N LEU A 46 0.40 1.69 2.19
CA LEU A 46 1.34 2.39 3.06
C LEU A 46 2.79 1.95 2.84
N LEU A 47 3.02 0.63 2.73
CA LEU A 47 4.36 0.13 2.40
C LEU A 47 4.83 0.63 1.04
N LEU A 48 3.94 0.59 0.03
CA LEU A 48 4.24 1.09 -1.30
C LEU A 48 4.64 2.56 -1.22
N GLU A 49 3.90 3.39 -0.49
CA GLU A 49 4.19 4.81 -0.29
C GLU A 49 5.63 5.07 0.23
N HIS A 50 6.16 4.18 1.07
CA HIS A 50 7.47 4.34 1.69
C HIS A 50 8.59 3.57 0.99
N ILE A 51 8.28 2.77 -0.03
CA ILE A 51 9.26 2.19 -0.93
C ILE A 51 9.69 3.27 -1.93
N ASP A 52 10.95 3.67 -1.83
CA ASP A 52 11.58 4.71 -2.65
C ASP A 52 11.81 4.24 -4.09
N LEU A 53 11.70 5.17 -5.03
CA LEU A 53 11.91 4.95 -6.47
C LEU A 53 13.39 4.89 -6.84
N LYS A 54 14.28 5.57 -6.10
CA LYS A 54 15.64 5.82 -6.59
C LYS A 54 16.69 4.78 -6.19
N GLU A 55 16.69 4.31 -4.94
CA GLU A 55 17.82 3.52 -4.42
C GLU A 55 17.46 2.11 -3.92
N GLY A 56 16.17 1.80 -3.82
CA GLY A 56 15.69 0.53 -3.28
C GLY A 56 15.99 0.38 -1.78
N ARG A 57 15.01 -0.04 -0.98
CA ARG A 57 15.16 -0.17 0.48
C ARG A 57 14.97 -1.62 0.91
N SER A 58 15.67 -2.06 1.95
CA SER A 58 15.25 -3.30 2.61
C SER A 58 13.88 -3.09 3.28
N LEU A 59 13.14 -4.18 3.45
CA LEU A 59 11.85 -4.11 4.16
C LEU A 59 11.99 -3.54 5.57
N ARG A 60 13.11 -3.83 6.27
CA ARG A 60 13.39 -3.23 7.58
C ARG A 60 13.49 -1.71 7.51
N GLN A 61 14.24 -1.17 6.53
CA GLN A 61 14.37 0.28 6.36
C GLN A 61 13.03 0.94 6.00
N VAL A 62 12.19 0.28 5.20
CA VAL A 62 10.83 0.76 4.90
C VAL A 62 9.99 0.84 6.17
N VAL A 63 10.02 -0.21 6.99
CA VAL A 63 9.26 -0.30 8.25
C VAL A 63 9.76 0.70 9.29
N GLN A 64 11.08 0.82 9.47
CA GLN A 64 11.67 1.83 10.35
C GLN A 64 11.22 3.24 9.96
N HIS A 65 11.18 3.52 8.66
CA HIS A 65 10.72 4.80 8.16
C HIS A 65 9.20 5.01 8.36
N LEU A 66 8.40 3.98 8.05
CA LEU A 66 6.94 3.99 8.20
C LEU A 66 6.50 4.26 9.65
N HIS A 67 7.17 3.63 10.62
CA HIS A 67 6.82 3.78 12.05
C HIS A 67 7.56 4.93 12.74
N GLY A 68 8.56 5.53 12.09
CA GLY A 68 9.43 6.53 12.70
C GLY A 68 10.29 5.98 13.85
N ASP A 69 10.54 4.67 13.87
CA ASP A 69 11.29 3.96 14.92
C ASP A 69 12.47 3.20 14.30
N PRO A 70 13.73 3.55 14.64
CA PRO A 70 14.92 2.90 14.10
C PRO A 70 15.08 1.44 14.56
N GLU A 71 14.43 1.01 15.63
CA GLU A 71 14.50 -0.39 16.10
C GLU A 71 13.35 -1.25 15.56
N ALA A 72 12.39 -0.64 14.84
CA ALA A 72 11.24 -1.36 14.31
C ALA A 72 11.64 -2.47 13.34
N GLY A 73 11.17 -3.69 13.63
CA GLY A 73 11.32 -4.85 12.78
C GLY A 73 10.06 -5.13 11.95
N PRO A 74 10.18 -5.67 10.73
CA PRO A 74 9.02 -5.98 9.90
C PRO A 74 8.21 -7.15 10.47
N THR A 75 6.93 -6.88 10.68
CA THR A 75 5.88 -7.80 11.09
C THR A 75 5.51 -8.80 9.99
N ASN A 76 4.79 -9.87 10.36
CA ASN A 76 4.25 -10.84 9.40
C ASN A 76 3.24 -10.22 8.42
N MET A 77 2.55 -9.16 8.82
CA MET A 77 1.61 -8.46 7.95
C MET A 77 2.37 -7.67 6.88
N GLU A 78 3.40 -6.93 7.27
CA GLU A 78 4.21 -6.16 6.32
C GLU A 78 4.98 -7.04 5.35
N ARG A 79 5.50 -8.19 5.82
CA ARG A 79 6.11 -9.20 4.94
C ARG A 79 5.14 -9.71 3.89
N ARG A 80 3.90 -10.03 4.28
CA ARG A 80 2.87 -10.50 3.35
C ARG A 80 2.44 -9.41 2.36
N ALA A 81 2.32 -8.17 2.84
CA ALA A 81 2.03 -7.03 1.98
C ALA A 81 3.15 -6.77 0.96
N ALA A 82 4.43 -6.86 1.38
CA ALA A 82 5.56 -6.76 0.47
C ALA A 82 5.55 -7.86 -0.62
N VAL A 83 5.25 -9.12 -0.24
CA VAL A 83 5.09 -10.22 -1.21
C VAL A 83 3.95 -9.94 -2.19
N ALA A 84 2.81 -9.44 -1.71
CA ALA A 84 1.67 -9.10 -2.56
C ALA A 84 2.00 -7.98 -3.56
N LEU A 85 2.72 -6.94 -3.13
CA LEU A 85 3.18 -5.84 -3.99
C LEU A 85 4.14 -6.31 -5.10
N VAL A 86 5.02 -7.28 -4.77
CA VAL A 86 5.90 -7.90 -5.77
C VAL A 86 5.11 -8.77 -6.74
N ALA A 87 4.21 -9.60 -6.23
CA ALA A 87 3.37 -10.47 -7.07
C ALA A 87 2.44 -9.66 -8.00
N SER A 88 2.01 -8.47 -7.58
CA SER A 88 1.20 -7.57 -8.40
C SER A 88 2.01 -6.72 -9.38
N GLY A 89 3.34 -6.86 -9.41
CA GLY A 89 4.22 -6.10 -10.30
C GLY A 89 4.32 -4.61 -9.96
N LEU A 90 3.94 -4.18 -8.75
CA LEU A 90 4.06 -2.78 -8.30
C LEU A 90 5.41 -2.50 -7.65
N VAL A 91 6.09 -3.56 -7.18
CA VAL A 91 7.41 -3.50 -6.56
C VAL A 91 8.30 -4.57 -7.17
N GLU A 92 9.52 -4.19 -7.52
CA GLU A 92 10.60 -5.09 -7.90
C GLU A 92 11.38 -5.51 -6.67
N LEU A 93 11.74 -6.81 -6.63
CA LEU A 93 12.64 -7.38 -5.66
C LEU A 93 14.02 -7.58 -6.31
N ARG A 94 15.08 -7.02 -5.72
CA ARG A 94 16.47 -7.21 -6.17
C ARG A 94 17.33 -7.78 -5.05
N GLY A 95 18.29 -8.64 -5.39
CA GLY A 95 19.18 -9.31 -4.44
C GLY A 95 18.54 -10.52 -3.75
N ASN A 96 19.24 -11.09 -2.76
CA ASN A 96 18.79 -12.25 -2.01
C ASN A 96 19.04 -12.10 -0.50
N GLY A 97 18.28 -12.84 0.31
CA GLY A 97 18.49 -12.90 1.77
C GLY A 97 18.54 -11.53 2.44
N SER A 98 19.63 -11.26 3.17
CA SER A 98 19.87 -9.98 3.88
C SER A 98 20.13 -8.80 2.95
N GLN A 99 20.48 -9.04 1.69
CA GLN A 99 20.73 -8.01 0.68
C GLN A 99 19.47 -7.64 -0.13
N THR A 100 18.33 -8.23 0.20
CA THR A 100 17.07 -7.97 -0.50
C THR A 100 16.69 -6.49 -0.45
N ARG A 101 16.45 -5.89 -1.61
CA ARG A 101 15.97 -4.52 -1.81
C ARG A 101 14.65 -4.52 -2.57
N TYR A 102 13.76 -3.64 -2.15
CA TYR A 102 12.46 -3.37 -2.76
C TYR A 102 12.51 -2.00 -3.42
N SER A 103 12.13 -1.91 -4.68
CA SER A 103 12.02 -0.67 -5.45
C SER A 103 10.68 -0.64 -6.17
N ARG A 104 10.01 0.51 -6.25
CA ARG A 104 8.76 0.59 -7.02
C ARG A 104 8.99 0.34 -8.50
N VAL A 105 8.04 -0.32 -9.15
CA VAL A 105 7.99 -0.47 -10.60
C VAL A 105 7.30 0.74 -11.20
N GLY A 106 7.99 1.44 -12.11
CA GLY A 106 7.41 2.51 -12.91
C GLY A 106 6.88 3.73 -12.15
N ASP A 107 7.74 4.73 -11.94
CA ASP A 107 7.33 6.13 -12.08
C ASP A 107 8.51 6.92 -12.69
N PRO A 108 8.53 7.14 -14.02
CA PRO A 108 9.50 8.01 -14.65
C PRO A 108 9.08 9.47 -14.40
N ARG A 109 9.57 10.07 -13.32
CA ARG A 109 9.52 11.52 -13.13
C ARG A 109 10.91 12.08 -12.86
#